data_AF-A0A1S3J720-F1
#
_entry.id   AF-A0A1S3J720-F1
#
_cell.length_a   1.000
_cell.length_b   1.000
_cell.length_c   1.000
_cell.angle_alpha   90.00
_cell.angle_beta   90.00
_cell.angle_gamma   90.00
#
_symmetry.space_group_name_H-M   'P 1'
#
loop_
_entity.id
_entity.type
_entity.pdbx_description
1 polymer ?
#
loop_
_entity_poly.entity_id
_entity_poly.type
_entity_poly.pdbx_seq_one_letter_code
_entity_poly.pdbx_strand_id
1 'polypeptide(L)'
;MVSRGKQYMHGEIQKKTNEHICAFFTAAGTVEFSKKIPAPNHLCRTTQLYIEQFLRVILIWDPKNRGGGIEKESKRPKCFVLLDNIFKMKVIHFLCVTTNQLLSYPVTENHKLLDVMNVIEQETRIPVAEQEILFASGIVPDINQPAVQCWDEQGEDESIVFLFHKKITDFSNSSSSTTRRKAKPIPDLVQVMIAEPKTLMPYQDQKKTWGHAVYFCMEQAKDYKRLLQAQRAAMLNLLRNNSIFTKLKTQMTTEITKLMAKIDFSKESITQDIERYEEQERSGGLSSEKLKKSWTMMKEEIMKYTKLQQQVNDLEVHTQGLQTKIVELQRSPYARTKQTDTLGEIEAAAMKLYQELRQMAREKRQQISDNTGMVQAVVRCYTQRDKLTGDLYQHISKLASCKLDMSDLLPRVQETIDDIKAGSSVLMAYQKQRQTEMWTMLKKLVQRSQAPGSQPHSLTSSLMRSTSRQSGSSGGNSFSQMFEKNMEASSMLRTENEDSKTKLESTLSSLVLEQEEFLSADNQLQWDFLAEEEAPSIQQGADLS
;
A
#
# COMPACT_ATOMS: atom_id res chain seq x y z
N MET A 1 4.72 1.08 68.32
CA MET A 1 3.93 1.70 67.22
C MET A 1 3.74 0.79 66.01
N VAL A 2 4.74 0.02 65.57
CA VAL A 2 4.63 -0.89 64.41
C VAL A 2 3.54 -1.97 64.57
N SER A 3 3.32 -2.52 65.77
CA SER A 3 2.25 -3.51 66.02
C SER A 3 0.83 -2.94 65.94
N ARG A 4 0.63 -1.67 66.33
CA ARG A 4 -0.68 -0.98 66.19
C ARG A 4 -1.02 -0.70 64.72
N GLY A 5 -0.03 -0.34 63.90
CA GLY A 5 -0.22 -0.17 62.46
C GLY A 5 -0.55 -1.47 61.73
N LYS A 6 0.04 -2.60 62.13
CA LYS A 6 -0.27 -3.94 61.58
C LYS A 6 -1.68 -4.41 61.95
N GLN A 7 -2.12 -4.21 63.20
CA GLN A 7 -3.48 -4.55 63.64
C GLN A 7 -4.53 -3.68 62.94
N TYR A 8 -4.26 -2.38 62.76
CA TYR A 8 -5.13 -1.48 62.01
C TYR A 8 -5.27 -1.92 60.55
N MET A 9 -4.16 -2.21 59.86
CA MET A 9 -4.22 -2.73 58.50
C MET A 9 -4.97 -4.06 58.39
N HIS A 10 -4.79 -4.98 59.35
CA HIS A 10 -5.46 -6.27 59.32
C HIS A 10 -6.98 -6.12 59.43
N GLY A 11 -7.45 -5.27 60.36
CA GLY A 11 -8.88 -5.00 60.55
C GLY A 11 -9.52 -4.26 59.36
N GLU A 12 -8.79 -3.37 58.69
CA GLU A 12 -9.29 -2.68 57.51
C GLU A 12 -9.33 -3.61 56.29
N ILE A 13 -8.23 -4.34 55.99
CA ILE A 13 -8.16 -5.21 54.79
C ILE A 13 -9.13 -6.39 54.89
N GLN A 14 -9.45 -6.87 56.09
CA GLN A 14 -10.44 -7.93 56.30
C GLN A 14 -11.83 -7.57 55.75
N LYS A 15 -12.16 -6.27 55.62
CA LYS A 15 -13.44 -5.80 55.07
C LYS A 15 -13.55 -5.99 53.54
N LYS A 16 -12.50 -6.48 52.86
CA LYS A 16 -12.52 -6.65 51.41
C LYS A 16 -13.50 -7.74 50.96
N THR A 17 -14.08 -7.55 49.79
CA THR A 17 -14.84 -8.61 49.10
C THR A 17 -13.92 -9.53 48.31
N ASN A 18 -14.44 -10.68 47.89
CA ASN A 18 -13.71 -11.60 47.02
C ASN A 18 -13.40 -11.01 45.63
N GLU A 19 -14.10 -9.94 45.22
CA GLU A 19 -13.85 -9.24 43.96
C GLU A 19 -12.78 -8.15 44.05
N HIS A 20 -12.45 -7.69 45.28
CA HIS A 20 -11.45 -6.65 45.49
C HIS A 20 -10.03 -7.20 45.37
N ILE A 21 -9.22 -6.58 44.51
CA ILE A 21 -7.83 -6.96 44.23
C ILE A 21 -6.81 -5.90 44.65
N CYS A 22 -7.27 -4.69 44.99
CA CYS A 22 -6.41 -3.60 45.47
C CYS A 22 -7.10 -2.86 46.62
N ALA A 23 -6.31 -2.37 47.57
CA ALA A 23 -6.73 -1.44 48.61
C ALA A 23 -5.71 -0.30 48.70
N PHE A 24 -6.16 0.95 48.79
CA PHE A 24 -5.30 2.11 48.91
C PHE A 24 -5.92 3.19 49.80
N PHE A 25 -5.08 4.07 50.34
CA PHE A 25 -5.52 5.22 51.10
C PHE A 25 -5.84 6.39 50.17
N THR A 26 -6.99 7.03 50.39
CA THR A 26 -7.36 8.29 49.76
C THR A 26 -6.57 9.46 50.37
N ALA A 27 -6.62 10.63 49.73
CA ALA A 27 -6.06 11.86 50.31
C ALA A 27 -6.72 12.25 51.65
N ALA A 28 -7.95 11.77 51.91
CA ALA A 28 -8.66 11.93 53.17
C ALA A 28 -8.26 10.88 54.24
N GLY A 29 -7.34 9.96 53.93
CA GLY A 29 -6.87 8.93 54.84
C GLY A 29 -7.81 7.74 55.01
N THR A 30 -8.85 7.62 54.18
CA THR A 30 -9.78 6.47 54.20
C THR A 30 -9.29 5.34 53.29
N VAL A 31 -9.57 4.09 53.67
CA VAL A 31 -9.24 2.92 52.83
C VAL A 31 -10.33 2.71 51.79
N GLU A 32 -9.95 2.72 50.52
CA GLU A 32 -10.81 2.34 49.40
C GLU A 32 -10.36 1.03 48.78
N PHE A 33 -11.33 0.24 48.32
CA PHE A 33 -11.10 -1.03 47.65
C PHE A 33 -11.44 -0.93 46.16
N SER A 34 -10.60 -1.55 45.33
CA SER A 34 -10.81 -1.61 43.88
C SER A 34 -10.86 -3.05 43.37
N LYS A 35 -11.74 -3.27 42.39
CA LYS A 35 -11.87 -4.52 41.61
C LYS A 35 -10.96 -4.54 40.37
N LYS A 36 -10.28 -3.43 40.10
CA LYS A 36 -9.44 -3.20 38.93
C LYS A 36 -8.00 -2.95 39.31
N ILE A 37 -7.09 -3.29 38.40
CA ILE A 37 -5.67 -2.95 38.55
C ILE A 37 -5.54 -1.42 38.53
N PRO A 38 -4.81 -0.82 39.49
CA PRO A 38 -4.60 0.62 39.51
C PRO A 38 -3.99 1.13 38.20
N ALA A 39 -4.47 2.29 37.74
CA ALA A 39 -3.82 3.03 36.66
C ALA A 39 -2.77 3.99 37.25
N PRO A 40 -1.67 4.28 36.52
CA PRO A 40 -1.28 3.73 35.23
C PRO A 40 -0.67 2.32 35.29
N ASN A 41 -0.80 1.54 34.21
CA ASN A 41 -0.14 0.24 34.03
C ASN A 41 0.19 -0.02 32.55
N HIS A 42 1.07 -0.97 32.25
CA HIS A 42 1.51 -1.27 30.88
C HIS A 42 0.72 -2.40 30.20
N LEU A 43 -0.34 -2.90 30.83
CA LEU A 43 -1.12 -4.01 30.28
C LEU A 43 -2.09 -3.48 29.23
N CYS A 44 -2.23 -4.21 28.12
CA CYS A 44 -3.32 -3.93 27.19
C CYS A 44 -4.68 -4.26 27.85
N ARG A 45 -5.77 -3.68 27.34
CA ARG A 45 -7.12 -3.86 27.90
C ARG A 45 -7.49 -5.33 28.08
N THR A 46 -7.18 -6.16 27.11
CA THR A 46 -7.51 -7.60 27.11
C THR A 46 -6.73 -8.33 28.20
N THR A 47 -5.41 -8.19 28.21
CA THR A 47 -4.56 -8.83 29.23
C THR A 47 -4.89 -8.32 30.64
N GLN A 48 -5.19 -7.03 30.79
CA GLN A 48 -5.63 -6.47 32.07
C GLN A 48 -6.89 -7.18 32.59
N LEU A 49 -7.90 -7.40 31.75
CA LEU A 49 -9.14 -8.08 32.15
C LEU A 49 -8.88 -9.51 32.65
N TYR A 50 -8.03 -10.28 31.95
CA TYR A 50 -7.71 -11.64 32.38
C TYR A 50 -6.83 -11.68 33.64
N ILE A 51 -5.87 -10.78 33.77
CA ILE A 51 -5.06 -10.67 34.99
C ILE A 51 -5.94 -10.23 36.17
N GLU A 52 -6.89 -9.32 35.99
CA GLU A 52 -7.87 -8.96 37.03
C GLU A 52 -8.67 -10.18 37.50
N GLN A 53 -9.13 -11.04 36.58
CA GLN A 53 -9.81 -12.28 36.91
C GLN A 53 -8.92 -13.25 37.69
N PHE A 54 -7.66 -13.40 37.28
CA PHE A 54 -6.68 -14.21 38.00
C PHE A 54 -6.40 -13.66 39.41
N LEU A 55 -6.19 -12.35 39.53
CA LEU A 55 -5.93 -11.68 40.80
C LEU A 55 -7.09 -11.82 41.79
N ARG A 56 -8.34 -11.79 41.30
CA ARG A 56 -9.53 -12.03 42.15
C ARG A 56 -9.50 -13.39 42.83
N VAL A 57 -8.91 -14.39 42.19
CA VAL A 57 -8.84 -15.77 42.71
C VAL A 57 -7.67 -15.96 43.67
N ILE A 58 -6.52 -15.33 43.39
CA ILE A 58 -5.31 -15.50 44.21
C ILE A 58 -5.25 -14.56 45.41
N LEU A 59 -5.91 -13.40 45.33
CA LEU A 59 -5.99 -12.42 46.41
C LEU A 59 -7.22 -12.62 47.29
N ILE A 60 -7.92 -13.76 47.23
CA ILE A 60 -9.00 -14.07 48.17
C ILE A 60 -8.43 -14.12 49.59
N TRP A 61 -9.16 -13.49 50.52
CA TRP A 61 -8.76 -13.41 51.93
C TRP A 61 -8.75 -14.80 52.58
N ASP A 62 -9.83 -15.56 52.41
CA ASP A 62 -9.97 -16.90 52.95
C ASP A 62 -8.90 -17.87 52.38
N PRO A 63 -8.03 -18.44 53.24
CA PRO A 63 -6.96 -19.31 52.81
C PRO A 63 -7.44 -20.61 52.14
N LYS A 64 -8.64 -21.11 52.48
CA LYS A 64 -9.17 -22.37 51.91
C LYS A 64 -9.72 -22.18 50.50
N ASN A 65 -10.36 -21.03 50.25
CA ASN A 65 -10.96 -20.69 48.97
C ASN A 65 -9.98 -19.99 48.01
N ARG A 66 -8.82 -19.54 48.51
CA ARG A 66 -7.76 -18.96 47.68
C ARG A 66 -7.31 -19.95 46.61
N GLY A 67 -7.15 -19.46 45.38
CA GLY A 67 -6.84 -20.31 44.24
C GLY A 67 -8.07 -20.86 43.52
N GLY A 68 -9.28 -20.63 44.04
CA GLY A 68 -10.55 -20.87 43.33
C GLY A 68 -10.98 -22.34 43.30
N GLY A 69 -10.43 -23.16 44.18
CA GLY A 69 -10.68 -24.60 44.25
C GLY A 69 -10.02 -25.40 43.13
N ILE A 70 -10.39 -26.68 43.04
CA ILE A 70 -9.92 -27.60 42.00
C ILE A 70 -10.92 -27.58 40.85
N GLU A 71 -10.42 -27.40 39.63
CA GLU A 71 -11.24 -27.45 38.44
C GLU A 71 -11.60 -28.89 38.06
N LYS A 72 -12.85 -29.13 37.66
CA LYS A 72 -13.41 -30.47 37.47
C LYS A 72 -12.76 -31.24 36.31
N GLU A 73 -12.41 -30.55 35.22
CA GLU A 73 -11.86 -31.17 34.01
C GLU A 73 -10.37 -31.47 34.15
N SER A 74 -9.58 -30.47 34.51
CA SER A 74 -8.12 -30.59 34.60
C SER A 74 -7.62 -31.24 35.89
N LYS A 75 -8.48 -31.36 36.92
CA LYS A 75 -8.13 -31.76 38.29
C LYS A 75 -7.00 -30.93 38.90
N ARG A 76 -6.72 -29.74 38.35
CA ARG A 76 -5.70 -28.80 38.83
C ARG A 76 -6.37 -27.63 39.56
N PRO A 77 -5.64 -26.93 40.45
CA PRO A 77 -6.15 -25.68 41.05
C PRO A 77 -6.50 -24.67 39.96
N LYS A 78 -7.68 -24.06 40.06
CA LYS A 78 -8.23 -23.14 39.05
C LYS A 78 -7.30 -21.97 38.72
N CYS A 79 -6.54 -21.47 39.71
CA CYS A 79 -5.56 -20.41 39.49
C CYS A 79 -4.50 -20.77 38.44
N PHE A 80 -4.01 -22.02 38.40
CA PHE A 80 -3.01 -22.44 37.42
C PHE A 80 -3.61 -22.60 36.03
N VAL A 81 -4.87 -23.03 35.93
CA VAL A 81 -5.58 -23.13 34.65
C VAL A 81 -5.80 -21.74 34.05
N LEU A 82 -6.23 -20.78 34.88
CA LEU A 82 -6.36 -19.38 34.46
C LEU A 82 -5.01 -18.82 33.97
N LEU A 83 -3.92 -19.13 34.68
CA LEU A 83 -2.59 -18.67 34.32
C LEU A 83 -2.12 -19.29 32.99
N ASP A 84 -2.33 -20.59 32.80
CA ASP A 84 -2.02 -21.29 31.53
C ASP A 84 -2.81 -20.68 30.36
N ASN A 85 -4.08 -20.34 30.58
CA ASN A 85 -4.91 -19.68 29.56
C ASN A 85 -4.41 -18.27 29.22
N ILE A 86 -3.94 -17.52 30.23
CA ILE A 86 -3.35 -16.19 30.01
C ILE A 86 -2.08 -16.29 29.18
N PHE A 87 -1.19 -17.24 29.49
CA PHE A 87 0.07 -17.39 28.75
C PHE A 87 -0.11 -17.92 27.33
N LYS A 88 -1.12 -18.76 27.08
CA LYS A 88 -1.44 -19.25 25.73
C LYS A 88 -2.22 -18.27 24.87
N MET A 89 -2.70 -17.17 25.46
CA MET A 89 -3.52 -16.19 24.75
C MET A 89 -2.68 -15.41 23.74
N LYS A 90 -3.04 -15.51 22.47
CA LYS A 90 -2.51 -14.67 21.40
C LYS A 90 -3.35 -13.39 21.34
N VAL A 91 -2.73 -12.21 21.48
CA VAL A 91 -3.42 -10.91 21.43
C VAL A 91 -2.87 -10.11 20.26
N ILE A 92 -3.73 -9.72 19.32
CA ILE A 92 -3.36 -8.84 18.22
C ILE A 92 -3.67 -7.41 18.61
N HIS A 93 -2.74 -6.51 18.28
CA HIS A 93 -2.89 -5.08 18.49
C HIS A 93 -3.16 -4.34 17.18
N PHE A 94 -4.27 -3.59 17.12
CA PHE A 94 -4.60 -2.74 15.98
C PHE A 94 -4.56 -1.28 16.39
N LEU A 95 -3.72 -0.46 15.76
CA LEU A 95 -3.78 0.99 15.91
C LEU A 95 -4.82 1.54 14.92
N CYS A 96 -5.96 2.02 15.44
CA CYS A 96 -6.94 2.76 14.66
C CYS A 96 -6.43 4.18 14.43
N VAL A 97 -5.94 4.44 13.22
CA VAL A 97 -5.29 5.72 12.86
C VAL A 97 -6.28 6.88 12.93
N THR A 98 -7.55 6.66 12.59
CA THR A 98 -8.60 7.70 12.66
C THR A 98 -8.81 8.24 14.07
N THR A 99 -8.73 7.37 15.09
CA THR A 99 -9.05 7.73 16.48
C THR A 99 -7.81 7.82 17.38
N ASN A 100 -6.64 7.43 16.86
CA ASN A 100 -5.39 7.22 17.58
C ASN A 100 -5.54 6.26 18.79
N GLN A 101 -6.34 5.20 18.64
CA GLN A 101 -6.59 4.22 19.70
C GLN A 101 -5.98 2.87 19.38
N LEU A 102 -5.33 2.28 20.38
CA LEU A 102 -4.86 0.90 20.31
C LEU A 102 -5.98 -0.05 20.73
N LEU A 103 -6.47 -0.83 19.77
CA LEU A 103 -7.45 -1.90 19.95
C LEU A 103 -6.69 -3.21 20.17
N SER A 104 -7.20 -4.09 21.02
CA SER A 104 -6.51 -5.34 21.37
C SER A 104 -7.50 -6.47 21.42
N TYR A 105 -7.30 -7.50 20.60
CA TYR A 105 -8.25 -8.60 20.45
C TYR A 105 -7.55 -9.95 20.71
N PRO A 106 -8.10 -10.77 21.63
CA PRO A 106 -7.62 -12.14 21.79
C PRO A 106 -8.04 -12.96 20.57
N VAL A 107 -7.12 -13.75 20.03
CA VAL A 107 -7.39 -14.63 18.88
C VAL A 107 -6.96 -16.05 19.18
N THR A 108 -7.61 -16.97 18.49
CA THR A 108 -7.27 -18.40 18.47
C THR A 108 -7.00 -18.80 17.03
N GLU A 109 -6.39 -19.97 16.81
CA GLU A 109 -6.01 -20.45 15.47
C GLU A 109 -7.20 -20.64 14.53
N ASN A 110 -8.39 -20.85 15.10
CA ASN A 110 -9.64 -21.00 14.34
C ASN A 110 -10.29 -19.68 13.89
N HIS A 111 -9.91 -18.52 14.46
CA HIS A 111 -10.52 -17.24 14.11
C HIS A 111 -9.99 -16.74 12.75
N LYS A 112 -10.89 -16.40 11.83
CA LYS A 112 -10.51 -15.76 10.56
C LYS A 112 -10.29 -14.27 10.79
N LEU A 113 -9.49 -13.64 9.92
CA LEU A 113 -9.30 -12.18 9.99
C LEU A 113 -10.64 -11.43 9.84
N LEU A 114 -11.55 -11.93 9.00
CA LEU A 114 -12.89 -11.38 8.84
C LEU A 114 -13.68 -11.29 10.16
N ASP A 115 -13.54 -12.29 11.05
CA ASP A 115 -14.23 -12.29 12.35
C ASP A 115 -13.75 -11.11 13.21
N VAL A 116 -12.44 -10.87 13.21
CA VAL A 116 -11.83 -9.72 13.91
C VAL A 116 -12.27 -8.40 13.27
N MET A 117 -12.34 -8.32 11.94
CA MET A 117 -12.81 -7.13 11.22
C MET A 117 -14.27 -6.76 11.58
N ASN A 118 -15.14 -7.77 11.75
CA ASN A 118 -16.53 -7.56 12.19
C ASN A 118 -16.59 -7.01 13.62
N VAL A 119 -15.72 -7.49 14.52
CA VAL A 119 -15.63 -6.95 15.89
C VAL A 119 -15.08 -5.52 15.87
N ILE A 120 -14.09 -5.24 15.04
CA ILE A 120 -13.56 -3.88 14.82
C ILE A 120 -14.66 -2.95 14.30
N GLU A 121 -15.50 -3.40 13.37
CA GLU A 121 -16.63 -2.62 12.85
C GLU A 121 -17.59 -2.23 13.98
N GLN A 122 -17.91 -3.16 14.88
CA GLN A 122 -18.79 -2.87 16.02
C GLN A 122 -18.20 -1.82 16.99
N GLU A 123 -16.89 -1.84 17.22
CA GLU A 123 -16.22 -0.92 18.16
C GLU A 123 -15.86 0.43 17.53
N THR A 124 -15.43 0.44 16.26
CA THR A 124 -14.94 1.64 15.55
C THR A 124 -15.98 2.29 14.64
N ARG A 125 -17.02 1.55 14.26
CA ARG A 125 -18.02 1.93 13.25
C ARG A 125 -17.46 2.10 11.83
N ILE A 126 -16.26 1.58 11.56
CA ILE A 126 -15.68 1.55 10.22
C ILE A 126 -16.17 0.26 9.52
N PRO A 127 -16.94 0.35 8.43
CA PRO A 127 -17.43 -0.84 7.74
C PRO A 127 -16.31 -1.73 7.23
N VAL A 128 -16.47 -3.05 7.27
CA VAL A 128 -15.43 -4.02 6.84
C VAL A 128 -14.87 -3.70 5.45
N ALA A 129 -15.72 -3.30 4.49
CA ALA A 129 -15.29 -2.92 3.14
C ALA A 129 -14.37 -1.69 3.10
N GLU A 130 -14.50 -0.80 4.09
CA GLU A 130 -13.78 0.47 4.22
C GLU A 130 -12.58 0.38 5.17
N GLN A 131 -12.40 -0.75 5.86
CA GLN A 131 -11.22 -1.05 6.66
C GLN A 131 -10.04 -1.36 5.72
N GLU A 132 -8.96 -0.57 5.82
CA GLU A 132 -7.67 -0.88 5.21
C GLU A 132 -6.70 -1.26 6.32
N ILE A 133 -6.36 -2.53 6.39
CA ILE A 133 -5.46 -3.09 7.40
C ILE A 133 -4.06 -3.23 6.77
N LEU A 134 -3.02 -2.77 7.46
CA LEU A 134 -1.64 -2.79 6.98
C LEU A 134 -0.68 -3.29 8.07
N PHE A 135 0.24 -4.16 7.67
CA PHE A 135 1.45 -4.46 8.45
C PHE A 135 2.42 -3.28 8.45
N ALA A 136 3.40 -3.31 9.36
CA ALA A 136 4.51 -2.35 9.37
C ALA A 136 5.29 -2.30 8.03
N SER A 137 5.32 -3.41 7.30
CA SER A 137 5.89 -3.53 5.95
C SER A 137 5.04 -2.88 4.83
N GLY A 138 3.87 -2.34 5.17
CA GLY A 138 2.89 -1.79 4.21
C GLY A 138 2.17 -2.85 3.38
N ILE A 139 2.27 -4.13 3.75
CA ILE A 139 1.55 -5.25 3.11
C ILE A 139 0.16 -5.35 3.73
N VAL A 140 -0.84 -5.65 2.90
CA VAL A 140 -2.21 -5.93 3.33
C VAL A 140 -2.30 -7.42 3.69
N PRO A 141 -2.80 -7.78 4.89
CA PRO A 141 -3.03 -9.19 5.25
C PRO A 141 -4.11 -9.82 4.39
N ASP A 142 -4.03 -11.14 4.21
CA ASP A 142 -5.06 -11.88 3.46
C ASP A 142 -6.28 -12.11 4.36
N ILE A 143 -7.42 -11.55 3.98
CA ILE A 143 -8.69 -11.63 4.71
C ILE A 143 -9.18 -13.08 4.85
N ASN A 144 -8.80 -13.97 3.91
CA ASN A 144 -9.22 -15.37 3.91
C ASN A 144 -8.38 -16.25 4.84
N GLN A 145 -7.22 -15.77 5.30
CA GLN A 145 -6.32 -16.49 6.19
C GLN A 145 -6.69 -16.28 7.67
N PRO A 146 -6.21 -17.15 8.58
CA PRO A 146 -6.41 -16.98 10.01
C PRO A 146 -5.92 -15.62 10.51
N ALA A 147 -6.59 -15.08 11.53
CA ALA A 147 -6.19 -13.81 12.15
C ALA A 147 -4.78 -13.89 12.79
N VAL A 148 -4.30 -15.09 13.12
CA VAL A 148 -2.96 -15.32 13.68
C VAL A 148 -1.84 -14.81 12.78
N GLN A 149 -2.05 -14.63 11.47
CA GLN A 149 -1.08 -13.96 10.59
C GLN A 149 -0.74 -12.53 11.07
N CYS A 150 -1.63 -11.90 11.84
CA CYS A 150 -1.47 -10.58 12.40
C CYS A 150 -0.86 -10.58 13.80
N TRP A 151 -0.49 -11.75 14.30
CA TRP A 151 0.18 -11.93 15.57
C TRP A 151 1.63 -12.36 15.31
N ASP A 152 2.57 -11.77 16.06
CA ASP A 152 3.99 -12.11 16.01
C ASP A 152 4.43 -12.67 17.36
N GLU A 153 5.26 -13.72 17.31
CA GLU A 153 5.81 -14.42 18.48
C GLU A 153 7.14 -13.78 18.94
N GLN A 154 7.83 -13.04 18.08
CA GLN A 154 9.16 -12.48 18.37
C GLN A 154 9.07 -11.23 19.25
N GLY A 155 9.34 -11.43 20.54
CA GLY A 155 9.09 -10.48 21.62
C GLY A 155 10.18 -9.44 21.90
N GLU A 156 10.47 -8.54 20.96
CA GLU A 156 11.22 -7.31 21.29
C GLU A 156 10.50 -6.01 20.89
N ASP A 157 9.78 -6.01 19.76
CA ASP A 157 8.89 -4.92 19.37
C ASP A 157 7.43 -5.39 19.43
N GLU A 158 6.55 -4.63 20.09
CA GLU A 158 5.11 -4.89 20.05
C GLU A 158 4.64 -4.86 18.58
N SER A 159 4.38 -6.03 18.01
CA SER A 159 3.83 -6.15 16.66
C SER A 159 2.43 -5.51 16.62
N ILE A 160 2.33 -4.42 15.87
CA ILE A 160 1.12 -3.62 15.74
C ILE A 160 0.72 -3.59 14.27
N VAL A 161 -0.56 -3.84 14.05
CA VAL A 161 -1.21 -3.72 12.76
C VAL A 161 -1.93 -2.38 12.69
N PHE A 162 -1.90 -1.73 11.53
CA PHE A 162 -2.45 -0.40 11.35
C PHE A 162 -3.79 -0.46 10.63
N LEU A 163 -4.81 0.17 11.22
CA LEU A 163 -6.15 0.26 10.66
C LEU A 163 -6.40 1.69 10.13
N PHE A 164 -6.60 1.78 8.83
CA PHE A 164 -6.98 2.99 8.10
C PHE A 164 -8.43 2.90 7.61
N HIS A 165 -9.03 4.06 7.40
CA HIS A 165 -10.34 4.18 6.77
C HIS A 165 -10.16 4.62 5.32
N LYS A 166 -10.53 3.77 4.35
CA LYS A 166 -10.25 4.00 2.91
C LYS A 166 -10.76 5.33 2.36
N LYS A 167 -11.98 5.73 2.77
CA LYS A 167 -12.65 6.94 2.26
C LYS A 167 -12.31 8.23 3.01
N ILE A 168 -11.68 8.16 4.18
CA ILE A 168 -11.32 9.39 4.92
C ILE A 168 -10.00 9.90 4.39
N THR A 169 -10.00 11.13 3.88
CA THR A 169 -8.81 11.80 3.36
C THR A 169 -8.38 12.97 4.24
N ASP A 170 -9.30 13.58 5.00
CA ASP A 170 -8.99 14.63 5.97
C ASP A 170 -8.94 14.08 7.40
N PHE A 171 -7.72 13.87 7.89
CA PHE A 171 -7.45 13.54 9.29
C PHE A 171 -7.03 14.78 10.10
N SER A 172 -6.93 15.95 9.48
CA SER A 172 -6.48 17.19 10.10
C SER A 172 -7.61 17.88 10.88
N ASN A 173 -8.84 17.81 10.37
CA ASN A 173 -10.02 18.38 11.02
C ASN A 173 -10.72 17.36 11.94
N SER A 174 -10.53 17.52 13.26
CA SER A 174 -11.26 16.81 14.32
C SER A 174 -12.76 17.19 14.42
N SER A 175 -13.28 17.97 13.47
CA SER A 175 -14.62 18.58 13.52
C SER A 175 -15.74 17.62 13.10
N SER A 176 -15.43 16.57 12.34
CA SER A 176 -16.42 15.53 12.04
C SER A 176 -16.61 14.63 13.27
N SER A 177 -17.85 14.30 13.60
CA SER A 177 -18.16 13.44 14.75
C SER A 177 -17.51 12.04 14.67
N THR A 178 -17.13 11.62 13.45
CA THR A 178 -16.49 10.34 13.11
C THR A 178 -14.96 10.34 13.22
N THR A 179 -14.29 11.50 13.23
CA THR A 179 -12.81 11.64 13.30
C THR A 179 -12.30 12.22 14.62
N ARG A 180 -13.17 12.33 15.64
CA ARG A 180 -12.81 12.97 16.90
C ARG A 180 -11.79 12.12 17.67
N ARG A 181 -10.51 12.48 17.52
CA ARG A 181 -9.39 11.91 18.29
C ARG A 181 -9.71 11.95 19.78
N LYS A 182 -9.72 10.80 20.43
CA LYS A 182 -9.93 10.73 21.87
C LYS A 182 -8.62 11.12 22.54
N ALA A 183 -8.57 12.32 23.10
CA ALA A 183 -7.42 12.75 23.90
C ALA A 183 -7.26 11.77 25.08
N LYS A 184 -6.07 11.19 25.23
CA LYS A 184 -5.76 10.40 26.42
C LYS A 184 -5.73 11.36 27.62
N PRO A 185 -6.52 11.11 28.68
CA PRO A 185 -6.55 11.99 29.84
C PRO A 185 -5.18 11.98 30.53
N ILE A 186 -4.74 13.15 30.98
CA ILE A 186 -3.56 13.26 31.84
C ILE A 186 -3.91 12.57 33.18
N PRO A 187 -3.06 11.73 33.77
CA PRO A 187 -3.35 11.10 35.06
C PRO A 187 -3.67 12.12 36.15
N ASP A 188 -4.64 11.85 37.02
CA ASP A 188 -5.15 12.82 38.01
C ASP A 188 -4.04 13.42 38.89
N LEU A 189 -3.12 12.59 39.39
CA LEU A 189 -1.97 13.05 40.18
C LEU A 189 -1.08 14.05 39.40
N VAL A 190 -0.94 13.83 38.09
CA VAL A 190 -0.16 14.70 37.21
C VAL A 190 -0.94 15.98 36.91
N GLN A 191 -2.26 15.92 36.75
CA GLN A 191 -3.09 17.13 36.59
C GLN A 191 -2.99 18.05 37.80
N VAL A 192 -3.12 17.51 39.02
CA VAL A 192 -2.97 18.27 40.26
C VAL A 192 -1.58 18.89 40.35
N MET A 193 -0.53 18.14 40.00
CA MET A 193 0.84 18.65 39.99
C MET A 193 1.05 19.79 38.98
N ILE A 194 0.42 19.71 37.80
CA ILE A 194 0.48 20.77 36.78
C ILE A 194 -0.26 22.03 37.25
N ALA A 195 -1.39 21.88 37.93
CA ALA A 195 -2.18 23.00 38.44
C ALA A 195 -1.41 23.79 39.52
N GLU A 196 -0.63 23.11 40.36
CA GLU A 196 0.15 23.73 41.43
C GLU A 196 1.63 23.31 41.43
N PRO A 197 2.47 23.83 40.51
CA PRO A 197 3.84 23.34 40.32
C PRO A 197 4.77 23.57 41.51
N LYS A 198 4.50 24.62 42.29
CA LYS A 198 5.28 25.02 43.47
C LYS A 198 4.84 24.34 44.76
N THR A 199 3.81 23.48 44.71
CA THR A 199 3.32 22.78 45.90
C THR A 199 4.38 21.83 46.41
N LEU A 200 4.73 22.04 47.68
CA LEU A 200 5.72 21.29 48.42
C LEU A 200 5.12 19.92 48.79
N MET A 201 5.71 18.82 48.29
CA MET A 201 5.20 17.46 48.49
C MET A 201 6.17 16.58 49.30
N PRO A 202 5.67 15.75 50.23
CA PRO A 202 6.49 14.72 50.88
C PRO A 202 7.11 13.76 49.86
N TYR A 203 8.29 13.23 50.18
CA TYR A 203 9.05 12.37 49.26
C TYR A 203 8.26 11.18 48.68
N GLN A 204 7.41 10.52 49.47
CA GLN A 204 6.65 9.36 48.98
C GLN A 204 5.58 9.75 47.95
N ASP A 205 4.88 10.85 48.20
CA ASP A 205 3.86 11.38 47.30
C ASP A 205 4.51 11.94 46.04
N GLN A 206 5.61 12.68 46.19
CA GLN A 206 6.40 13.20 45.08
C GLN A 206 6.94 12.06 44.21
N LYS A 207 7.51 11.00 44.82
CA LYS A 207 8.00 9.82 44.09
C LYS A 207 6.88 9.11 43.31
N LYS A 208 5.66 9.04 43.87
CA LYS A 208 4.51 8.44 43.18
C LYS A 208 4.07 9.32 42.02
N THR A 209 3.88 10.62 42.25
CA THR A 209 3.44 11.60 41.25
C THR A 209 4.44 11.72 40.10
N TRP A 210 5.75 11.79 40.40
CA TRP A 210 6.79 11.83 39.37
C TRP A 210 6.88 10.52 38.59
N GLY A 211 6.63 9.38 39.23
CA GLY A 211 6.50 8.10 38.52
C GLY A 211 5.35 8.11 37.51
N HIS A 212 4.19 8.66 37.88
CA HIS A 212 3.06 8.83 36.97
C HIS A 212 3.37 9.83 35.83
N ALA A 213 4.13 10.89 36.13
CA ALA A 213 4.56 11.87 35.14
C ALA A 213 5.52 11.26 34.10
N VAL A 214 6.51 10.47 34.54
CA VAL A 214 7.41 9.73 33.63
C VAL A 214 6.64 8.74 32.79
N TYR A 215 5.74 7.96 33.40
CA TYR A 215 4.87 7.02 32.66
C TYR A 215 4.08 7.76 31.58
N PHE A 216 3.51 8.93 31.91
CA PHE A 216 2.76 9.73 30.94
C PHE A 216 3.65 10.14 29.75
N CYS A 217 4.85 10.68 30.00
CA CYS A 217 5.78 11.07 28.94
C CYS A 217 6.19 9.89 28.04
N MET A 218 6.50 8.75 28.67
CA MET A 218 6.85 7.51 27.96
C MET A 218 5.69 7.01 27.08
N GLU A 219 4.45 7.01 27.59
CA GLU A 219 3.27 6.64 26.79
C GLU A 219 3.05 7.60 25.62
N GLN A 220 3.25 8.91 25.81
CA GLN A 220 3.11 9.88 24.71
C GLN A 220 4.16 9.64 23.61
N ALA A 221 5.41 9.35 23.99
CA ALA A 221 6.49 9.03 23.05
C ALA A 221 6.18 7.71 22.30
N LYS A 222 5.74 6.67 23.03
CA LYS A 222 5.37 5.38 22.47
C LYS A 222 4.20 5.49 21.48
N ASP A 223 3.14 6.21 21.84
CA ASP A 223 1.99 6.42 20.96
C ASP A 223 2.38 7.15 19.66
N TYR A 224 3.19 8.19 19.78
CA TYR A 224 3.67 8.93 18.62
C TYR A 224 4.54 8.04 17.71
N LYS A 225 5.44 7.22 18.29
CA LYS A 225 6.25 6.24 17.54
C LYS A 225 5.37 5.26 16.76
N ARG A 226 4.31 4.73 17.38
CA ARG A 226 3.34 3.84 16.71
C ARG A 226 2.62 4.54 15.56
N LEU A 227 2.19 5.80 15.75
CA LEU A 227 1.56 6.58 14.69
C LEU A 227 2.51 6.88 13.53
N LEU A 228 3.79 7.14 13.83
CA LEU A 228 4.83 7.31 12.83
C LEU A 228 5.06 6.03 12.02
N GLN A 229 5.07 4.86 12.69
CA GLN A 229 5.12 3.57 12.01
C GLN A 229 3.90 3.35 11.09
N ALA A 230 2.69 3.76 11.51
CA ALA A 230 1.50 3.69 10.68
C ALA A 230 1.65 4.52 9.40
N GLN A 231 2.15 5.75 9.52
CA GLN A 231 2.41 6.61 8.37
C GLN A 231 3.43 5.98 7.41
N ARG A 232 4.50 5.37 7.93
CA ARG A 232 5.50 4.65 7.14
C ARG A 232 4.89 3.44 6.43
N ALA A 233 4.09 2.63 7.11
CA ALA A 233 3.38 1.51 6.52
C ALA A 233 2.45 1.95 5.37
N ALA A 234 1.68 3.03 5.57
CA ALA A 234 0.83 3.59 4.54
C ALA A 234 1.64 4.12 3.33
N MET A 235 2.81 4.73 3.58
CA MET A 235 3.71 5.17 2.53
C MET A 235 4.27 4.00 1.72
N LEU A 236 4.77 2.95 2.38
CA LEU A 236 5.26 1.73 1.71
C LEU A 236 4.18 1.08 0.83
N ASN A 237 2.95 1.01 1.35
CA ASN A 237 1.80 0.53 0.58
C ASN A 237 1.54 1.37 -0.67
N LEU A 238 1.50 2.70 -0.52
CA LEU A 238 1.31 3.63 -1.63
C LEU A 238 2.41 3.49 -2.68
N LEU A 239 3.67 3.36 -2.28
CA LEU A 239 4.79 3.19 -3.21
C LEU A 239 4.73 1.88 -4.00
N ARG A 240 4.32 0.79 -3.35
CA ARG A 240 4.10 -0.50 -4.02
C ARG A 240 3.01 -0.37 -5.09
N ASN A 241 1.87 0.23 -4.74
CA ASN A 241 0.78 0.46 -5.69
C ASN A 241 1.19 1.42 -6.81
N ASN A 242 1.98 2.46 -6.50
CA ASN A 242 2.52 3.38 -7.49
C ASN A 242 3.41 2.71 -8.53
N SER A 243 4.20 1.69 -8.14
CA SER A 243 5.00 0.90 -9.08
C SER A 243 4.13 0.18 -10.11
N ILE A 244 3.06 -0.48 -9.64
CA ILE A 244 2.09 -1.16 -10.51
C ILE A 244 1.37 -0.15 -11.42
N PHE A 245 0.91 0.96 -10.84
CA PHE A 245 0.22 2.02 -11.56
C PHE A 245 1.11 2.65 -12.66
N THR A 246 2.39 2.85 -12.38
CA THR A 246 3.37 3.36 -13.35
C THR A 246 3.58 2.37 -14.50
N LYS A 247 3.64 1.07 -14.24
CA LYS A 247 3.71 0.04 -15.30
C LYS A 247 2.48 0.08 -16.21
N LEU A 248 1.28 0.20 -15.63
CA LEU A 248 0.03 0.31 -16.40
C LEU A 248 -0.01 1.59 -17.24
N LYS A 249 0.43 2.74 -16.69
CA LYS A 249 0.58 3.99 -17.44
C LYS A 249 1.48 3.78 -18.67
N THR A 250 2.68 3.23 -18.47
CA THR A 250 3.62 2.99 -19.58
C THR A 250 3.02 2.05 -20.63
N GLN A 251 2.30 1.00 -20.20
CA GLN A 251 1.58 0.12 -21.10
C GLN A 251 0.51 0.88 -21.92
N MET A 252 -0.31 1.71 -21.26
CA MET A 252 -1.32 2.53 -21.93
C MET A 252 -0.71 3.44 -23.00
N THR A 253 0.35 4.18 -22.66
CA THR A 253 1.06 5.08 -23.59
C THR A 253 1.65 4.31 -24.78
N THR A 254 2.22 3.13 -24.52
CA THR A 254 2.80 2.27 -25.56
C THR A 254 1.71 1.75 -26.51
N GLU A 255 0.60 1.24 -25.97
CA GLU A 255 -0.47 0.67 -26.77
C GLU A 255 -1.22 1.72 -27.59
N ILE A 256 -1.46 2.93 -27.06
CA ILE A 256 -2.06 4.00 -27.86
C ILE A 256 -1.16 4.42 -29.01
N THR A 257 0.17 4.49 -28.79
CA THR A 257 1.13 4.86 -29.84
C THR A 257 1.11 3.84 -30.98
N LYS A 258 1.05 2.54 -30.64
CA LYS A 258 0.89 1.46 -31.63
C LYS A 258 -0.45 1.56 -32.37
N LEU A 259 -1.53 1.83 -31.65
CA LEU A 259 -2.86 2.00 -32.24
C LEU A 259 -2.86 3.17 -33.23
N MET A 260 -2.24 4.29 -32.88
CA MET A 260 -2.19 5.46 -33.75
C MET A 260 -1.44 5.18 -35.05
N ALA A 261 -0.28 4.52 -34.97
CA ALA A 261 0.45 4.10 -36.17
C ALA A 261 -0.39 3.17 -37.08
N LYS A 262 -1.16 2.24 -36.49
CA LYS A 262 -2.09 1.38 -37.24
C LYS A 262 -3.24 2.17 -37.87
N ILE A 263 -3.77 3.17 -37.18
CA ILE A 263 -4.82 4.05 -37.69
C ILE A 263 -4.29 4.84 -38.89
N ASP A 264 -3.12 5.47 -38.78
CA ASP A 264 -2.52 6.25 -39.87
C ASP A 264 -2.27 5.38 -41.10
N PHE A 265 -1.69 4.19 -40.92
CA PHE A 265 -1.51 3.23 -42.00
C PHE A 265 -2.84 2.79 -42.63
N SER A 266 -3.83 2.43 -41.80
CA SER A 266 -5.13 1.94 -42.28
C SER A 266 -5.91 3.04 -43.00
N LYS A 267 -5.81 4.28 -42.54
CA LYS A 267 -6.45 5.47 -43.12
C LYS A 267 -5.86 5.80 -44.49
N GLU A 268 -4.54 5.76 -44.63
CA GLU A 268 -3.88 5.98 -45.92
C GLU A 268 -4.26 4.85 -46.89
N SER A 269 -4.12 3.60 -46.45
CA SER A 269 -4.41 2.43 -47.29
C SER A 269 -5.87 2.38 -47.75
N ILE A 270 -6.86 2.63 -46.88
CA ILE A 270 -8.27 2.63 -47.29
C ILE A 270 -8.63 3.82 -48.19
N THR A 271 -7.97 4.97 -48.00
CA THR A 271 -8.19 6.14 -48.85
C THR A 271 -7.68 5.87 -50.27
N GLN A 272 -6.48 5.31 -50.39
CA GLN A 272 -5.93 4.87 -51.67
C GLN A 272 -6.81 3.82 -52.35
N ASP A 273 -7.26 2.80 -51.61
CA ASP A 273 -8.13 1.75 -52.17
C ASP A 273 -9.46 2.32 -52.69
N ILE A 274 -10.08 3.25 -51.96
CA ILE A 274 -11.30 3.94 -52.40
C ILE A 274 -11.04 4.79 -53.65
N GLU A 275 -9.98 5.59 -53.68
CA GLU A 275 -9.64 6.45 -54.82
C GLU A 275 -9.40 5.64 -56.09
N ARG A 276 -8.60 4.57 -56.01
CA ARG A 276 -8.33 3.68 -57.15
C ARG A 276 -9.58 2.94 -57.60
N TYR A 277 -10.45 2.55 -56.66
CA TYR A 277 -11.71 1.92 -56.98
C TYR A 277 -12.66 2.86 -57.74
N GLU A 278 -12.72 4.14 -57.36
CA GLU A 278 -13.52 5.14 -58.06
C GLU A 278 -12.95 5.50 -59.44
N GLU A 279 -11.62 5.58 -59.57
CA GLU A 279 -10.96 5.80 -60.86
C GLU A 279 -11.33 4.71 -61.87
N GLN A 280 -11.17 3.44 -61.49
CA GLN A 280 -11.49 2.32 -62.39
C GLN A 280 -13.00 2.23 -62.68
N GLU A 281 -13.86 2.63 -61.75
CA GLU A 281 -15.32 2.69 -61.97
C GLU A 281 -15.66 3.74 -63.04
N ARG A 282 -15.07 4.94 -62.97
CA ARG A 282 -15.26 6.00 -63.96
C ARG A 282 -14.75 5.62 -65.36
N SER A 283 -13.70 4.80 -65.43
CA SER A 283 -13.16 4.26 -66.69
C SER A 283 -13.95 3.08 -67.27
N GLY A 284 -15.13 2.74 -66.71
CA GLY A 284 -15.99 1.65 -67.19
C GLY A 284 -15.65 0.27 -66.62
N GLY A 285 -14.95 0.22 -65.48
CA GLY A 285 -14.56 -1.01 -64.78
C GLY A 285 -15.69 -1.63 -63.93
N LEU A 286 -15.31 -2.30 -62.84
CA LEU A 286 -16.26 -2.94 -61.93
C LEU A 286 -16.99 -1.92 -61.05
N SER A 287 -18.32 -1.97 -60.99
CA SER A 287 -19.11 -1.21 -60.02
C SER A 287 -19.83 -2.12 -59.02
N SER A 288 -19.77 -1.75 -57.73
CA SER A 288 -20.29 -2.48 -56.57
C SER A 288 -20.59 -1.49 -55.45
N GLU A 289 -21.84 -1.03 -55.40
CA GLU A 289 -22.29 -0.05 -54.40
C GLU A 289 -22.16 -0.59 -52.97
N LYS A 290 -22.36 -1.89 -52.76
CA LYS A 290 -22.21 -2.55 -51.45
C LYS A 290 -20.77 -2.46 -50.93
N LEU A 291 -19.79 -2.64 -51.80
CA LEU A 291 -18.37 -2.57 -51.43
C LEU A 291 -17.97 -1.14 -51.08
N LYS A 292 -18.36 -0.19 -51.93
CA LYS A 292 -18.11 1.23 -51.72
C LYS A 292 -18.68 1.71 -50.37
N LYS A 293 -19.95 1.39 -50.07
CA LYS A 293 -20.55 1.70 -48.76
C LYS A 293 -19.80 1.06 -47.59
N SER A 294 -19.42 -0.22 -47.72
CA SER A 294 -18.65 -0.95 -46.70
C SER A 294 -17.31 -0.26 -46.40
N TRP A 295 -16.54 0.11 -47.42
CA TRP A 295 -15.24 0.76 -47.26
C TRP A 295 -15.35 2.19 -46.73
N THR A 296 -16.36 2.94 -47.16
CA THR A 296 -16.65 4.26 -46.58
C THR A 296 -16.99 4.16 -45.10
N MET A 297 -17.84 3.20 -44.70
CA MET A 297 -18.16 2.95 -43.29
C MET A 297 -16.91 2.55 -42.48
N MET A 298 -16.07 1.64 -43.00
CA MET A 298 -14.82 1.27 -42.34
C MET A 298 -13.92 2.50 -42.11
N LYS A 299 -13.80 3.40 -43.11
CA LYS A 299 -13.02 4.64 -42.99
C LYS A 299 -13.55 5.54 -41.87
N GLU A 300 -14.86 5.68 -41.76
CA GLU A 300 -15.49 6.46 -40.67
C GLU A 300 -15.29 5.83 -39.29
N GLU A 301 -15.45 4.50 -39.17
CA GLU A 301 -15.22 3.78 -37.90
C GLU A 301 -13.76 3.86 -37.44
N ILE A 302 -12.79 3.75 -38.37
CA ILE A 302 -11.35 3.90 -38.06
C ILE A 302 -11.07 5.27 -37.42
N MET A 303 -11.70 6.32 -37.93
CA MET A 303 -11.51 7.69 -37.41
C MET A 303 -12.04 7.85 -35.98
N LYS A 304 -13.04 7.06 -35.54
CA LYS A 304 -13.57 7.17 -34.17
C LYS A 304 -12.53 6.81 -33.12
N TYR A 305 -11.62 5.88 -33.42
CA TYR A 305 -10.57 5.44 -32.49
C TYR A 305 -9.50 6.52 -32.23
N THR A 306 -9.43 7.58 -33.04
CA THR A 306 -8.56 8.74 -32.76
C THR A 306 -8.93 9.46 -31.46
N LYS A 307 -10.20 9.37 -31.02
CA LYS A 307 -10.67 9.94 -29.74
C LYS A 307 -10.01 9.29 -28.52
N LEU A 308 -9.58 8.03 -28.63
CA LEU A 308 -8.85 7.34 -27.55
C LEU A 308 -7.53 8.04 -27.24
N GLN A 309 -6.89 8.68 -28.22
CA GLN A 309 -5.66 9.45 -28.00
C GLN A 309 -5.90 10.63 -27.05
N GLN A 310 -7.02 11.33 -27.20
CA GLN A 310 -7.37 12.43 -26.30
C GLN A 310 -7.61 11.93 -24.88
N GLN A 311 -8.36 10.83 -24.72
CA GLN A 311 -8.61 10.22 -23.42
C GLN A 311 -7.32 9.79 -22.72
N VAL A 312 -6.37 9.22 -23.47
CA VAL A 312 -5.05 8.84 -22.94
C VAL A 312 -4.25 10.07 -22.52
N ASN A 313 -4.24 11.14 -23.31
CA ASN A 313 -3.55 12.38 -22.94
C ASN A 313 -4.11 12.99 -21.65
N ASP A 314 -5.44 13.02 -21.51
CA ASP A 314 -6.10 13.51 -20.29
C ASP A 314 -5.71 12.65 -19.07
N LEU A 315 -5.75 11.32 -19.22
CA LEU A 315 -5.33 10.40 -18.16
C LEU A 315 -3.84 10.52 -17.83
N GLU A 316 -2.98 10.78 -18.81
CA GLU A 316 -1.55 10.99 -18.61
C GLU A 316 -1.28 12.23 -17.75
N VAL A 317 -1.98 13.33 -18.00
CA VAL A 317 -1.87 14.56 -17.19
C VAL A 317 -2.26 14.27 -15.73
N HIS A 318 -3.39 13.59 -15.50
CA HIS A 318 -3.82 13.24 -14.14
C HIS A 318 -2.85 12.27 -13.46
N THR A 319 -2.37 11.26 -14.19
CA THR A 319 -1.40 10.27 -13.69
C THR A 319 -0.08 10.93 -13.33
N GLN A 320 0.42 11.83 -14.17
CA GLN A 320 1.65 12.58 -13.92
C GLN A 320 1.49 13.50 -12.71
N GLY A 321 0.34 14.17 -12.57
CA GLY A 321 0.02 14.98 -11.40
C GLY A 321 0.07 14.17 -10.10
N LEU A 322 -0.53 12.98 -10.09
CA LEU A 322 -0.47 12.06 -8.95
C LEU A 322 0.96 11.59 -8.64
N GLN A 323 1.73 11.20 -9.67
CA GLN A 323 3.14 10.81 -9.49
C GLN A 323 3.98 11.93 -8.87
N THR A 324 3.78 13.19 -9.30
CA THR A 324 4.44 14.35 -8.69
C THR A 324 4.09 14.50 -7.22
N LYS A 325 2.80 14.41 -6.85
CA LYS A 325 2.37 14.43 -5.43
C LYS A 325 3.04 13.33 -4.60
N ILE A 326 3.14 12.11 -5.15
CA ILE A 326 3.78 10.97 -4.47
C ILE A 326 5.28 11.22 -4.25
N VAL A 327 5.99 11.75 -5.25
CA VAL A 327 7.42 12.08 -5.13
C VAL A 327 7.65 13.21 -4.11
N GLU A 328 6.78 14.22 -4.06
CA GLU A 328 6.85 15.25 -3.03
C GLU A 328 6.66 14.67 -1.62
N LEU A 329 5.74 13.71 -1.47
CA LEU A 329 5.55 12.99 -0.21
C LEU A 329 6.77 12.15 0.19
N GLN A 330 7.49 11.54 -0.76
CA GLN A 330 8.75 10.85 -0.51
C GLN A 330 9.86 11.78 -0.03
N ARG A 331 9.83 13.05 -0.43
CA ARG A 331 10.83 14.05 -0.03
C ARG A 331 10.54 14.64 1.35
N SER A 332 9.35 14.42 1.90
CA SER A 332 8.93 14.89 3.22
C SER A 332 9.90 14.43 4.33
N PRO A 333 10.11 15.24 5.38
CA PRO A 333 10.88 14.80 6.55
C PRO A 333 10.32 13.55 7.23
N TYR A 334 9.03 13.22 7.04
CA TYR A 334 8.40 12.00 7.55
C TYR A 334 8.73 10.74 6.75
N ALA A 335 9.17 10.88 5.51
CA ALA A 335 9.66 9.78 4.69
C ALA A 335 11.15 9.49 4.91
N ARG A 336 11.90 10.37 5.59
CA ARG A 336 13.33 10.17 5.88
C ARG A 336 13.52 9.36 7.16
N THR A 337 14.44 8.40 7.14
CA THR A 337 14.73 7.48 8.26
C THR A 337 15.27 8.18 9.50
N LYS A 338 15.99 9.30 9.35
CA LYS A 338 16.59 10.07 10.45
C LYS A 338 15.70 11.24 10.86
N GLN A 339 14.66 10.95 11.64
CA GLN A 339 13.94 11.99 12.39
C GLN A 339 14.59 12.17 13.76
N THR A 340 14.65 13.41 14.24
CA THR A 340 15.01 13.70 15.63
C THR A 340 13.91 13.17 16.54
N ASP A 341 14.26 12.26 17.46
CA ASP A 341 13.31 11.70 18.42
C ASP A 341 13.06 12.68 19.59
N THR A 342 12.42 13.80 19.29
CA THR A 342 12.20 14.87 20.26
C THR A 342 11.37 14.41 21.46
N LEU A 343 10.40 13.51 21.26
CA LEU A 343 9.61 12.97 22.36
C LEU A 343 10.41 11.97 23.20
N GLY A 344 11.24 11.12 22.58
CA GLY A 344 12.18 10.26 23.30
C GLY A 344 13.21 11.05 24.13
N GLU A 345 13.70 12.19 23.62
CA GLU A 345 14.57 13.09 24.39
C GLU A 345 13.86 13.69 25.62
N ILE A 346 12.60 14.09 25.48
CA ILE A 346 11.79 14.62 26.59
C ILE A 346 11.48 13.52 27.61
N GLU A 347 11.18 12.31 27.16
CA GLU A 347 11.02 11.12 28.01
C GLU A 347 12.31 10.86 28.81
N ALA A 348 13.47 10.81 28.15
CA ALA A 348 14.76 10.58 28.79
C ALA A 348 15.07 11.66 29.83
N ALA A 349 14.74 12.93 29.55
CA ALA A 349 14.90 14.02 30.50
C ALA A 349 13.99 13.85 31.74
N ALA A 350 12.71 13.50 31.55
CA ALA A 350 11.80 13.21 32.66
C ALA A 350 12.28 12.00 33.49
N MET A 351 12.75 10.94 32.82
CA MET A 351 13.29 9.76 33.47
C MET A 351 14.54 10.09 34.30
N LYS A 352 15.42 10.94 33.78
CA LYS A 352 16.61 11.41 34.51
C LYS A 352 16.24 12.15 35.79
N LEU A 353 15.29 13.09 35.74
CA LEU A 353 14.79 13.80 36.92
C LEU A 353 14.25 12.81 37.98
N TYR A 354 13.50 11.80 37.54
CA TYR A 354 12.98 10.78 38.44
C TYR A 354 14.08 9.88 39.05
N GLN A 355 15.10 9.54 38.29
CA GLN A 355 16.26 8.80 38.78
C GLN A 355 17.03 9.60 39.84
N GLU A 356 17.25 10.90 39.60
CA GLU A 356 17.88 11.81 40.56
C GLU A 356 17.09 11.87 41.88
N LEU A 357 15.76 11.97 41.82
CA LEU A 357 14.89 11.89 43.01
C LEU A 357 15.04 10.56 43.75
N ARG A 358 15.11 9.43 43.03
CA ARG A 358 15.26 8.09 43.64
C ARG A 358 16.63 7.89 44.28
N GLN A 359 17.69 8.45 43.70
CA GLN A 359 19.07 8.31 44.16
C GLN A 359 19.45 9.29 45.28
N MET A 360 18.63 10.31 45.53
CA MET A 360 18.84 11.33 46.57
C MET A 360 19.13 10.71 47.95
N ALA A 361 20.06 11.29 48.74
CA ALA A 361 20.43 10.80 50.07
C ALA A 361 19.26 10.88 51.07
N ARG A 362 19.22 9.99 52.08
CA ARG A 362 18.11 9.92 53.06
C ARG A 362 17.86 11.22 53.81
N GLU A 363 18.90 11.99 54.12
CA GLU A 363 18.82 13.29 54.79
C GLU A 363 18.11 14.33 53.91
N LYS A 364 18.46 14.39 52.62
CA LYS A 364 17.83 15.29 51.65
C LYS A 364 16.39 14.89 51.32
N ARG A 365 16.01 13.61 51.45
CA ARG A 365 14.62 13.15 51.28
C ARG A 365 13.67 13.66 52.37
N GLN A 366 14.19 14.16 53.49
CA GLN A 366 13.38 14.79 54.54
C GLN A 366 13.08 16.27 54.21
N GLN A 367 13.82 16.86 53.27
CA GLN A 367 13.55 18.21 52.78
C GLN A 367 12.41 18.17 51.77
N ILE A 368 11.42 19.04 51.96
CA ILE A 368 10.30 19.15 51.04
C ILE A 368 10.73 19.99 49.84
N SER A 369 10.60 19.46 48.63
CA SER A 369 10.95 20.16 47.38
C SER A 369 9.72 20.43 46.51
N ASP A 370 9.86 21.35 45.56
CA ASP A 370 8.82 21.65 44.58
C ASP A 370 8.84 20.68 43.40
N ASN A 371 7.88 20.84 42.48
CA ASN A 371 7.70 19.97 41.32
C ASN A 371 8.00 20.67 39.99
N THR A 372 8.57 21.87 40.04
CA THR A 372 8.73 22.76 38.89
C THR A 372 9.48 22.08 37.73
N GLY A 373 10.58 21.39 38.01
CA GLY A 373 11.37 20.69 36.97
C GLY A 373 10.59 19.57 36.26
N MET A 374 9.85 18.76 37.02
CA MET A 374 9.03 17.69 36.45
C MET A 374 7.83 18.25 35.67
N VAL A 375 7.17 19.29 36.19
CA VAL A 375 6.07 19.97 35.49
C VAL A 375 6.54 20.54 34.16
N GLN A 376 7.71 21.18 34.10
CA GLN A 376 8.28 21.67 32.85
C GLN A 376 8.48 20.55 31.82
N ALA A 377 8.96 19.37 32.25
CA ALA A 377 9.13 18.22 31.37
C ALA A 377 7.78 17.71 30.82
N VAL A 378 6.75 17.59 31.68
CA VAL A 378 5.41 17.13 31.28
C VAL A 378 4.71 18.12 30.34
N VAL A 379 4.76 19.43 30.64
CA VAL A 379 4.17 20.47 29.79
C VAL A 379 4.86 20.51 28.42
N ARG A 380 6.19 20.37 28.40
CA ARG A 380 6.96 20.28 27.16
C ARG A 380 6.58 19.03 26.35
N CYS A 381 6.43 17.88 27.01
CA CYS A 381 5.96 16.64 26.37
C CYS A 381 4.58 16.83 25.73
N TYR A 382 3.62 17.35 26.50
CA TYR A 382 2.25 17.59 26.03
C TYR A 382 2.21 18.52 24.82
N THR A 383 2.90 19.66 24.90
CA THR A 383 2.92 20.68 23.83
C THR A 383 3.59 20.14 22.57
N GLN A 384 4.73 19.46 22.72
CA GLN A 384 5.47 18.92 21.59
C GLN A 384 4.72 17.76 20.92
N ARG A 385 4.05 16.91 21.71
CA ARG A 385 3.18 15.84 21.20
C ARG A 385 2.07 16.41 20.31
N ASP A 386 1.35 17.43 20.77
CA ASP A 386 0.23 17.99 19.99
C ASP A 386 0.69 18.57 18.66
N LYS A 387 1.82 19.29 18.68
CA LYS A 387 2.45 19.82 17.47
C LYS A 387 2.82 18.70 16.50
N LEU A 388 3.64 17.75 16.94
CA LEU A 388 4.14 16.65 16.10
C LEU A 388 3.01 15.76 15.58
N THR A 389 2.03 15.45 16.42
CA THR A 389 0.87 14.65 16.03
C THR A 389 0.00 15.39 15.02
N GLY A 390 -0.22 16.70 15.21
CA GLY A 390 -0.92 17.55 14.27
C GLY A 390 -0.26 17.56 12.89
N ASP A 391 1.05 17.80 12.85
CA ASP A 391 1.84 17.79 11.62
C ASP A 391 1.79 16.42 10.93
N LEU A 392 1.97 15.33 11.69
CA LEU A 392 1.93 13.97 11.16
C LEU A 392 0.57 13.62 10.53
N TYR A 393 -0.55 14.04 11.13
CA TYR A 393 -1.87 13.83 10.54
C TYR A 393 -2.10 14.62 9.25
N GLN A 394 -1.48 15.79 9.08
CA GLN A 394 -1.51 16.49 7.78
C GLN A 394 -0.79 15.65 6.71
N HIS A 395 0.32 15.00 7.06
CA HIS A 395 1.02 14.09 6.16
C HIS A 395 0.20 12.82 5.85
N ILE A 396 -0.43 12.21 6.86
CA ILE A 396 -1.34 11.07 6.66
C ILE A 396 -2.51 11.45 5.75
N SER A 397 -3.05 12.67 5.89
CA SER A 397 -4.14 13.17 5.04
C SER A 397 -3.72 13.26 3.57
N LYS A 398 -2.53 13.81 3.30
CA LYS A 398 -1.99 13.86 1.93
C LYS A 398 -1.75 12.46 1.34
N LEU A 399 -1.27 11.51 2.16
CA LEU A 399 -1.12 10.11 1.76
C LEU A 399 -2.45 9.47 1.41
N ALA A 400 -3.47 9.65 2.25
CA ALA A 400 -4.80 9.11 2.03
C ALA A 400 -5.44 9.70 0.75
N SER A 401 -5.27 11.00 0.50
CA SER A 401 -5.69 11.62 -0.76
C SER A 401 -4.99 11.00 -1.97
N CYS A 402 -3.67 10.75 -1.92
CA CYS A 402 -2.97 10.10 -3.03
C CYS A 402 -3.45 8.65 -3.25
N LYS A 403 -3.75 7.90 -2.19
CA LYS A 403 -4.32 6.56 -2.30
C LYS A 403 -5.71 6.58 -2.94
N LEU A 404 -6.55 7.55 -2.56
CA LEU A 404 -7.89 7.71 -3.13
C LEU A 404 -7.82 8.12 -4.60
N ASP A 405 -7.01 9.12 -4.95
CA ASP A 405 -6.75 9.53 -6.33
C ASP A 405 -6.28 8.32 -7.18
N MET A 406 -5.40 7.47 -6.63
CA MET A 406 -4.93 6.25 -7.30
C MET A 406 -6.04 5.22 -7.49
N SER A 407 -6.88 5.00 -6.48
CA SER A 407 -8.02 4.08 -6.55
C SER A 407 -9.04 4.50 -7.60
N ASP A 408 -9.19 5.81 -7.85
CA ASP A 408 -10.09 6.35 -8.85
C ASP A 408 -9.50 6.31 -10.27
N LEU A 409 -8.19 6.53 -10.42
CA LEU A 409 -7.51 6.54 -11.72
C LEU A 409 -7.18 5.16 -12.26
N LEU A 410 -6.85 4.19 -11.40
CA LEU A 410 -6.39 2.87 -11.81
C LEU A 410 -7.42 2.10 -12.68
N PRO A 411 -8.72 2.05 -12.34
CA PRO A 411 -9.72 1.41 -13.18
C PRO A 411 -9.84 2.07 -14.56
N ARG A 412 -9.76 3.41 -14.63
CA ARG A 412 -9.88 4.17 -15.88
C ARG A 412 -8.70 3.90 -16.83
N VAL A 413 -7.49 3.80 -16.28
CA VAL A 413 -6.30 3.41 -17.06
C VAL A 413 -6.45 2.00 -17.61
N GLN A 414 -6.93 1.06 -16.79
CA GLN A 414 -7.14 -0.33 -17.20
C GLN A 414 -8.20 -0.44 -18.31
N GLU A 415 -9.35 0.20 -18.13
CA GLU A 415 -10.43 0.24 -19.13
C GLU A 415 -9.94 0.83 -20.46
N THR A 416 -9.18 1.93 -20.41
CA THR A 416 -8.62 2.57 -21.61
C THR A 416 -7.63 1.63 -22.33
N ILE A 417 -6.81 0.88 -21.61
CA ILE A 417 -5.92 -0.14 -22.21
C ILE A 417 -6.73 -1.20 -22.96
N ASP A 418 -7.83 -1.66 -22.36
CA ASP A 418 -8.67 -2.69 -22.95
C ASP A 418 -9.43 -2.17 -24.19
N ASP A 419 -9.90 -0.93 -24.17
CA ASP A 419 -10.49 -0.24 -25.32
C ASP A 419 -9.49 -0.07 -26.48
N ILE A 420 -8.25 0.31 -26.17
CA ILE A 420 -7.17 0.42 -27.17
C ILE A 420 -6.90 -0.93 -27.82
N LYS A 421 -6.82 -2.02 -27.05
CA LYS A 421 -6.62 -3.38 -27.57
C LYS A 421 -7.79 -3.85 -28.43
N ALA A 422 -9.02 -3.54 -28.01
CA ALA A 422 -10.22 -3.83 -28.78
C ALA A 422 -10.20 -3.10 -30.12
N GLY A 423 -9.92 -1.78 -30.13
CA GLY A 423 -9.80 -0.99 -31.35
C GLY A 423 -8.69 -1.49 -32.28
N SER A 424 -7.54 -1.87 -31.72
CA SER A 424 -6.42 -2.47 -32.46
C SER A 424 -6.84 -3.78 -33.17
N SER A 425 -7.66 -4.60 -32.52
CA SER A 425 -8.17 -5.85 -33.09
C SER A 425 -9.17 -5.60 -34.22
N VAL A 426 -10.06 -4.62 -34.06
CA VAL A 426 -11.03 -4.21 -35.09
C VAL A 426 -10.32 -3.68 -36.35
N LEU A 427 -9.31 -2.83 -36.18
CA LEU A 427 -8.50 -2.31 -37.29
C LEU A 427 -7.84 -3.42 -38.11
N MET A 428 -7.27 -4.42 -37.44
CA MET A 428 -6.67 -5.59 -38.11
C MET A 428 -7.73 -6.41 -38.86
N ALA A 429 -8.93 -6.55 -38.31
CA ALA A 429 -10.04 -7.23 -38.98
C ALA A 429 -10.49 -6.48 -40.24
N TYR A 430 -10.63 -5.15 -40.19
CA TYR A 430 -10.96 -4.33 -41.36
C TYR A 430 -9.89 -4.40 -42.44
N GLN A 431 -8.61 -4.35 -42.07
CA GLN A 431 -7.51 -4.52 -43.03
C GLN A 431 -7.61 -5.87 -43.75
N LYS A 432 -7.80 -6.97 -43.00
CA LYS A 432 -7.92 -8.31 -43.56
C LYS A 432 -9.16 -8.46 -44.45
N GLN A 433 -10.29 -7.94 -44.01
CA GLN A 433 -11.54 -7.96 -44.78
C GLN A 433 -11.36 -7.23 -46.10
N ARG A 434 -10.84 -6.00 -46.07
CA ARG A 434 -10.64 -5.17 -47.27
C ARG A 434 -9.73 -5.84 -48.30
N GLN A 435 -8.59 -6.40 -47.87
CA GLN A 435 -7.70 -7.14 -48.74
C GLN A 435 -8.37 -8.40 -49.33
N THR A 436 -9.14 -9.13 -48.53
CA THR A 436 -9.88 -10.32 -49.00
C THR A 436 -10.91 -9.94 -50.07
N GLU A 437 -11.61 -8.82 -49.87
CA GLU A 437 -12.58 -8.30 -50.84
C GLU A 437 -11.90 -7.87 -52.15
N MET A 438 -10.72 -7.23 -52.10
CA MET A 438 -9.91 -6.91 -53.28
C MET A 438 -9.53 -8.16 -54.09
N TRP A 439 -8.99 -9.19 -53.43
CA TRP A 439 -8.65 -10.46 -54.10
C TRP A 439 -9.88 -11.16 -54.68
N THR A 440 -11.02 -11.07 -53.99
CA THR A 440 -12.28 -11.63 -54.48
C THR A 440 -12.77 -10.90 -55.73
N MET A 441 -12.61 -9.58 -55.82
CA MET A 441 -12.92 -8.83 -57.04
C MET A 441 -12.04 -9.26 -58.21
N LEU A 442 -10.73 -9.40 -57.99
CA LEU A 442 -9.80 -9.88 -59.02
C LEU A 442 -10.18 -11.27 -59.52
N LYS A 443 -10.52 -12.20 -58.62
CA LYS A 443 -10.97 -13.54 -58.98
C LYS A 443 -12.22 -13.51 -59.86
N LYS A 444 -13.20 -12.65 -59.54
CA LYS A 444 -14.43 -12.48 -60.35
C LYS A 444 -14.12 -11.92 -61.75
N LEU A 445 -13.18 -10.99 -61.87
CA LEU A 445 -12.74 -10.45 -63.17
C LEU A 445 -12.12 -11.52 -64.05
N VAL A 446 -11.21 -12.31 -63.49
CA VAL A 446 -10.54 -13.41 -64.22
C VAL A 446 -11.55 -14.47 -64.65
N GLN A 447 -12.52 -14.81 -63.80
CA GLN A 447 -13.58 -15.74 -64.16
C GLN A 447 -14.49 -15.20 -65.28
N ARG A 448 -14.77 -13.89 -65.29
CA ARG A 448 -15.56 -13.23 -66.33
C ARG A 448 -14.84 -13.18 -67.68
N SER A 449 -13.51 -13.09 -67.70
CA SER A 449 -12.72 -13.15 -68.94
C SER A 449 -12.51 -14.58 -69.47
N GLN A 450 -12.65 -15.60 -68.62
CA GLN A 450 -12.48 -17.02 -68.98
C GLN A 450 -13.79 -17.76 -69.29
N ALA A 451 -14.96 -17.12 -69.18
CA ALA A 451 -16.24 -17.73 -69.49
C ALA A 451 -16.39 -17.98 -71.02
N PRO A 452 -16.61 -19.22 -71.48
CA PRO A 452 -16.83 -19.50 -72.90
C PRO A 452 -18.25 -19.10 -73.30
N GLY A 453 -18.40 -18.03 -74.10
CA GLY A 453 -19.69 -17.68 -74.68
C GLY A 453 -19.95 -16.20 -75.05
N SER A 454 -19.04 -15.27 -74.77
CA SER A 454 -19.25 -13.86 -75.17
C SER A 454 -18.21 -13.43 -76.19
N GLN A 455 -18.66 -13.16 -77.42
CA GLN A 455 -17.82 -12.59 -78.47
C GLN A 455 -17.23 -11.23 -78.05
N PRO A 456 -16.02 -10.88 -78.51
CA PRO A 456 -15.37 -9.64 -78.15
C PRO A 456 -15.92 -8.47 -78.98
N HIS A 457 -16.97 -7.80 -78.50
CA HIS A 457 -17.30 -6.46 -78.98
C HIS A 457 -16.55 -5.40 -78.17
N SER A 458 -15.50 -4.88 -78.83
CA SER A 458 -14.80 -3.60 -78.65
C SER A 458 -14.37 -3.19 -77.24
N LEU A 459 -13.14 -3.54 -76.84
CA LEU A 459 -12.29 -2.68 -75.99
C LEU A 459 -10.81 -2.66 -76.45
N THR A 460 -10.50 -3.11 -77.67
CA THR A 460 -9.10 -3.22 -78.14
C THR A 460 -8.73 -2.23 -79.26
N SER A 461 -9.51 -1.17 -79.50
CA SER A 461 -9.28 -0.26 -80.64
C SER A 461 -8.80 1.15 -80.34
N SER A 462 -8.27 1.46 -79.13
CA SER A 462 -7.81 2.83 -78.81
C SER A 462 -6.34 2.99 -78.39
N LEU A 463 -5.49 1.96 -78.46
CA LEU A 463 -4.07 2.09 -78.09
C LEU A 463 -3.07 1.86 -79.24
N MET A 464 -3.54 1.69 -80.48
CA MET A 464 -2.66 1.39 -81.63
C MET A 464 -2.99 2.29 -82.83
N ARG A 465 -2.88 3.61 -82.68
CA ARG A 465 -2.77 4.52 -83.84
C ARG A 465 -1.89 5.73 -83.57
N SER A 466 -0.62 5.48 -83.28
CA SER A 466 0.45 6.43 -83.58
C SER A 466 1.80 5.72 -83.49
N THR A 467 2.17 4.99 -84.54
CA THR A 467 3.55 4.85 -85.03
C THR A 467 3.59 3.78 -86.12
N SER A 468 3.36 4.20 -87.36
CA SER A 468 3.82 3.44 -88.52
C SER A 468 4.43 4.41 -89.52
N ARG A 469 5.76 4.52 -89.49
CA ARG A 469 6.65 4.48 -90.66
C ARG A 469 8.10 4.74 -90.24
N GLN A 470 8.84 3.68 -89.90
CA GLN A 470 10.11 3.32 -90.56
C GLN A 470 10.62 1.98 -90.02
N SER A 471 10.51 0.97 -90.89
CA SER A 471 11.47 -0.11 -91.18
C SER A 471 12.37 -0.68 -90.06
N GLY A 472 12.24 -2.01 -89.86
CA GLY A 472 13.41 -2.88 -89.56
C GLY A 472 13.21 -3.89 -88.43
N SER A 473 12.91 -5.14 -88.80
CA SER A 473 13.33 -6.43 -88.22
C SER A 473 13.70 -6.57 -86.71
N SER A 474 13.15 -7.64 -86.10
CA SER A 474 13.51 -8.31 -84.83
C SER A 474 12.85 -7.84 -83.53
N GLY A 475 11.64 -8.34 -83.24
CA GLY A 475 10.85 -8.01 -82.05
C GLY A 475 10.57 -9.17 -81.07
N GLY A 476 11.38 -10.22 -81.04
CA GLY A 476 11.16 -11.39 -80.17
C GLY A 476 11.65 -11.29 -78.73
N ASN A 477 12.49 -10.30 -78.38
CA ASN A 477 13.27 -10.34 -77.13
C ASN A 477 12.83 -9.37 -76.02
N SER A 478 11.80 -8.54 -76.21
CA SER A 478 11.52 -7.44 -75.27
C SER A 478 10.77 -7.86 -73.98
N PHE A 479 9.87 -8.85 -74.06
CA PHE A 479 9.12 -9.30 -72.88
C PHE A 479 9.94 -10.21 -71.95
N SER A 480 10.78 -11.08 -72.52
CA SER A 480 11.66 -11.97 -71.74
C SER A 480 12.72 -11.19 -70.96
N GLN A 481 13.28 -10.12 -71.56
CA GLN A 481 14.24 -9.24 -70.89
C GLN A 481 13.63 -8.41 -69.75
N MET A 482 12.35 -8.00 -69.86
CA MET A 482 11.67 -7.32 -68.76
C MET A 482 11.35 -8.28 -67.61
N PHE A 483 10.99 -9.53 -67.92
CA PHE A 483 10.73 -10.55 -66.91
C PHE A 483 12.02 -10.93 -66.15
N GLU A 484 13.13 -11.11 -66.86
CA GLU A 484 14.45 -11.35 -66.23
C GLU A 484 14.91 -10.16 -65.36
N LYS A 485 14.79 -8.92 -65.86
CA LYS A 485 15.12 -7.73 -65.05
C LYS A 485 14.24 -7.58 -63.80
N ASN A 486 12.96 -7.91 -63.90
CA ASN A 486 12.05 -7.85 -62.75
C ASN A 486 12.33 -8.98 -61.75
N MET A 487 12.75 -10.15 -62.23
CA MET A 487 13.17 -11.27 -61.38
C MET A 487 14.51 -11.00 -60.70
N GLU A 488 15.47 -10.37 -61.39
CA GLU A 488 16.72 -9.88 -60.79
C GLU A 488 16.47 -8.77 -59.77
N ALA A 489 15.59 -7.81 -60.06
CA ALA A 489 15.22 -6.76 -59.11
C ALA A 489 14.51 -7.34 -57.86
N SER A 490 13.65 -8.34 -58.04
CA SER A 490 13.00 -9.04 -56.93
C SER A 490 13.98 -9.89 -56.12
N SER A 491 14.98 -10.49 -56.78
CA SER A 491 16.06 -11.21 -56.10
C SER A 491 16.96 -10.25 -55.31
N MET A 492 17.32 -9.10 -55.87
CA MET A 492 18.12 -8.06 -55.18
C MET A 492 17.38 -7.49 -53.97
N LEU A 493 16.08 -7.19 -54.10
CA LEU A 493 15.27 -6.76 -52.97
C LEU A 493 15.18 -7.84 -51.89
N ARG A 494 15.13 -9.11 -52.26
CA ARG A 494 15.12 -10.22 -51.31
C ARG A 494 16.44 -10.31 -50.55
N THR A 495 17.58 -10.19 -51.24
CA THR A 495 18.90 -10.17 -50.59
C THR A 495 19.08 -8.94 -49.70
N GLU A 496 18.60 -7.77 -50.12
CA GLU A 496 18.67 -6.54 -49.32
C GLU A 496 17.79 -6.62 -48.06
N ASN A 497 16.65 -7.30 -48.15
CA ASN A 497 15.78 -7.56 -47.01
C ASN A 497 16.38 -8.61 -46.05
N GLU A 498 17.07 -9.61 -46.58
CA GLU A 498 17.84 -10.59 -45.80
C GLU A 498 19.02 -9.92 -45.07
N ASP A 499 19.73 -9.00 -45.74
CA ASP A 499 20.81 -8.19 -45.15
C ASP A 499 20.28 -7.20 -44.10
N SER A 500 19.11 -6.61 -44.34
CA SER A 500 18.45 -5.73 -43.36
C SER A 500 17.98 -6.51 -42.14
N LYS A 501 17.47 -7.72 -42.33
CA LYS A 501 17.09 -8.64 -41.26
C LYS A 501 18.30 -9.06 -40.43
N THR A 502 19.41 -9.45 -41.05
CA THR A 502 20.63 -9.85 -40.32
C THR A 502 21.26 -8.67 -39.57
N LYS A 503 21.22 -7.46 -40.13
CA LYS A 503 21.62 -6.24 -39.40
C LYS A 503 20.73 -5.97 -38.19
N LEU A 504 19.41 -6.14 -38.31
CA LEU A 504 18.47 -5.99 -37.20
C LEU A 504 18.66 -7.07 -36.12
N GLU A 505 18.93 -8.31 -36.51
CA GLU A 505 19.24 -9.40 -35.58
C GLU A 505 20.57 -9.14 -34.84
N SER A 506 21.57 -8.60 -35.54
CA SER A 506 22.85 -8.20 -34.93
C SER A 506 22.69 -7.03 -33.96
N THR A 507 21.90 -6.00 -34.31
CA THR A 507 21.68 -4.86 -33.40
C THR A 507 20.83 -5.26 -32.20
N LEU A 508 19.83 -6.12 -32.38
CA LEU A 508 19.06 -6.68 -31.27
C LEU A 508 19.94 -7.51 -30.33
N SER A 509 20.82 -8.35 -30.89
CA SER A 509 21.76 -9.14 -30.08
C SER A 509 22.75 -8.26 -29.32
N SER A 510 23.24 -7.17 -29.93
CA SER A 510 24.08 -6.18 -29.26
C SER A 510 23.35 -5.46 -28.12
N LEU A 511 22.08 -5.08 -28.32
CA LEU A 511 21.27 -4.43 -27.29
C LEU A 511 20.95 -5.37 -26.12
N VAL A 512 20.73 -6.66 -26.40
CA VAL A 512 20.54 -7.67 -25.36
C VAL A 512 21.81 -7.85 -24.54
N LEU A 513 22.99 -7.89 -25.19
CA LEU A 513 24.28 -7.95 -24.49
C LEU A 513 24.55 -6.69 -23.66
N GLU A 514 24.26 -5.50 -24.18
CA GLU A 514 24.35 -4.25 -23.40
C GLU A 514 23.39 -4.25 -22.21
N GLN A 515 22.17 -4.79 -22.37
CA GLN A 515 21.20 -4.91 -21.28
C GLN A 515 21.66 -5.93 -20.22
N GLU A 516 22.29 -7.03 -20.62
CA GLU A 516 22.89 -8.02 -19.71
C GLU A 516 24.14 -7.47 -19.00
N GLU A 517 24.96 -6.65 -19.67
CA GLU A 517 26.04 -5.87 -19.04
C GLU A 517 25.50 -4.85 -18.04
N PHE A 518 24.38 -4.20 -18.35
CA PHE A 518 23.74 -3.24 -17.44
C PHE A 518 23.15 -3.93 -16.19
N LEU A 519 22.52 -5.10 -16.38
CA LEU A 519 21.98 -5.91 -15.28
C LEU A 519 23.08 -6.56 -14.44
N SER A 520 24.22 -6.91 -15.03
CA SER A 520 25.38 -7.41 -14.28
C SER A 520 26.14 -6.31 -13.54
N ALA A 521 26.14 -5.07 -14.06
CA ALA A 521 26.62 -3.89 -13.35
C ALA A 521 25.71 -3.49 -12.17
N ASP A 522 24.39 -3.67 -12.29
CA ASP A 522 23.44 -3.48 -11.16
C ASP A 522 23.60 -4.56 -10.07
N ASN A 523 24.03 -5.77 -10.43
CA ASN A 523 24.42 -6.82 -9.48
C ASN A 523 25.79 -6.58 -8.81
N GLN A 524 26.61 -5.64 -9.30
CA GLN A 524 27.84 -5.19 -8.62
C GLN A 524 27.59 -4.09 -7.57
N LEU A 525 26.37 -3.53 -7.50
CA LEU A 525 25.92 -2.80 -6.30
C LEU A 525 25.57 -3.84 -5.23
N GLN A 526 26.61 -4.33 -4.55
CA GLN A 526 26.60 -5.29 -3.45
C GLN A 526 25.35 -5.20 -2.56
N TRP A 527 24.58 -6.29 -2.53
CA TRP A 527 23.57 -6.59 -1.52
C TRP A 527 24.18 -7.15 -0.22
N ASP A 528 25.45 -6.85 0.06
CA ASP A 528 26.21 -7.37 1.22
C ASP A 528 25.64 -6.94 2.58
N PHE A 529 24.64 -6.05 2.60
CA PHE A 529 23.89 -5.70 3.81
C PHE A 529 22.82 -6.74 4.21
N LEU A 530 22.46 -7.67 3.32
CA LEU A 530 21.48 -8.74 3.60
C LEU A 530 22.11 -10.06 4.08
N ALA A 531 23.44 -10.15 4.17
CA ALA A 531 24.08 -11.25 4.89
C ALA A 531 24.00 -10.93 6.39
N GLU A 532 23.20 -11.72 7.11
CA GLU A 532 23.25 -11.76 8.58
C GLU A 532 24.71 -11.98 9.00
N GLU A 533 25.30 -11.02 9.71
CA GLU A 533 26.49 -11.28 10.50
C GLU A 533 26.13 -12.36 11.54
N GLU A 534 26.50 -13.61 11.26
CA GLU A 534 26.60 -14.62 12.30
C GLU A 534 27.52 -14.07 13.40
N ALA A 535 26.91 -13.77 14.55
CA ALA A 535 27.65 -13.38 15.74
C ALA A 535 28.71 -14.44 16.06
N PRO A 536 29.97 -14.05 16.35
CA PRO A 536 30.99 -15.03 16.68
C PRO A 536 30.60 -15.77 17.96
N SER A 537 30.53 -17.09 17.82
CA SER A 537 30.31 -18.05 18.88
C SER A 537 31.29 -17.79 20.02
N ILE A 538 30.78 -17.41 21.20
CA ILE A 538 31.56 -17.41 22.43
C ILE A 538 31.81 -18.88 22.80
N GLN A 539 32.98 -19.40 22.43
CA GLN A 539 33.50 -20.64 23.02
C GLN A 539 34.03 -20.31 24.42
N GLN A 540 33.27 -20.73 25.44
CA GLN A 540 33.81 -21.01 26.77
C GLN A 540 34.24 -22.49 26.83
N GLY A 541 35.50 -22.69 27.20
CA GLY A 541 36.13 -23.96 27.60
C GLY A 541 37.62 -23.69 27.77
N ALA A 542 38.10 -23.25 28.94
CA ALA A 542 38.42 -24.06 30.11
C ALA A 542 39.52 -25.11 29.83
N ASP A 543 40.72 -24.78 30.34
CA ASP A 543 41.82 -25.62 30.83
C ASP A 543 42.47 -26.69 29.93
N LEU A 544 43.79 -26.56 29.74
CA LEU A 544 44.81 -27.43 30.35
C LEU A 544 46.23 -27.04 29.91
N SER A 545 47.13 -26.95 30.89
CA SER A 545 48.62 -26.76 30.86
C SER A 545 49.13 -25.35 31.11
#